data_AF-A0A9D3Y972-F1
#
_entry.id   AF-A0A9D3Y972-F1
#
_cell.length_a   1.000
_cell.length_b   1.000
_cell.length_c   1.000
_cell.angle_alpha   90.00
_cell.angle_beta   90.00
_cell.angle_gamma   90.00
#
_symmetry.space_group_name_H-M   'P 1'
#
loop_
_entity.id
_entity.type
_entity.pdbx_description
1 polymer ?
#
loop_
_entity_poly.entity_id
_entity_poly.type
_entity_poly.pdbx_seq_one_letter_code
_entity_poly.pdbx_strand_id
1 'polypeptide(L)' 'MRKWDPEISKDIVSHWLYLMNTEGLIPREQIIGAGTRDRVLAEVVVQRYQNANPPTLIIPMKTLVPYI' A
#
# COMPACT_ATOMS: atom_id res chain seq x y z
N MET A 1 -11.93 8.84 3.66
CA MET A 1 -12.75 7.65 3.38
C MET A 1 -13.31 7.00 4.63
N ARG A 2 -12.52 6.63 5.65
CA ARG A 2 -13.06 5.94 6.85
C ARG A 2 -14.29 6.60 7.51
N LYS A 3 -14.27 7.93 7.71
CA LYS A 3 -15.40 8.65 8.32
C LYS A 3 -16.67 8.66 7.45
N TRP A 4 -16.51 8.39 6.15
CA TRP A 4 -17.57 8.36 5.16
C TRP A 4 -18.08 6.92 4.95
N ASP A 5 -17.17 6.01 4.64
CA ASP A 5 -17.45 4.60 4.42
C ASP A 5 -16.30 3.73 4.99
N PRO A 6 -16.54 3.05 6.13
CA PRO A 6 -15.57 2.14 6.73
C PRO A 6 -15.28 0.90 5.89
N GLU A 7 -16.24 0.39 5.12
CA GLU A 7 -16.08 -0.84 4.33
C GLU A 7 -15.14 -0.59 3.14
N ILE A 8 -15.33 0.51 2.41
CA ILE A 8 -14.38 0.91 1.36
C ILE A 8 -12.97 1.09 1.95
N SER A 9 -12.87 1.61 3.17
CA SER A 9 -11.57 1.79 3.83
C SER A 9 -10.91 0.46 4.20
N LYS A 10 -11.68 -0.52 4.64
CA LYS A 10 -11.19 -1.89 4.88
C LYS A 10 -10.74 -2.55 3.58
N ASP A 11 -11.49 -2.36 2.49
CA ASP A 11 -11.13 -2.89 1.18
C ASP A 11 -9.79 -2.30 0.71
N ILE A 12 -9.62 -0.98 0.78
CA ILE A 12 -8.36 -0.32 0.40
C ILE A 12 -7.18 -0.86 1.21
N VAL A 13 -7.33 -0.92 2.54
CA VAL A 13 -6.26 -1.43 3.43
C VAL A 13 -5.94 -2.89 3.12
N SER A 14 -6.95 -3.73 2.89
CA SER A 14 -6.78 -5.15 2.54
C SER A 14 -6.00 -5.32 1.23
N HIS A 15 -6.30 -4.52 0.21
CA HIS A 15 -5.56 -4.56 -1.06
C HIS A 15 -4.09 -4.13 -0.91
N TRP A 16 -3.80 -3.17 -0.03
CA TRP A 16 -2.41 -2.81 0.27
C TRP A 16 -1.66 -3.92 1.01
N LEU A 17 -2.31 -4.56 1.99
CA LEU A 17 -1.73 -5.68 2.73
C LEU A 17 -1.51 -6.92 1.85
N TYR A 18 -2.37 -7.14 0.86
CA TYR A 18 -2.23 -8.23 -0.10
C TYR A 18 -0.93 -8.13 -0.95
N LEU A 19 -0.37 -6.94 -1.10
CA LEU A 19 0.87 -6.72 -1.85
C LEU A 19 2.13 -7.05 -1.04
N MET A 20 1.98 -7.44 0.23
CA MET A 20 3.09 -7.80 1.09
C MET A 20 3.75 -9.10 0.61
N ASN A 21 5.07 -9.08 0.43
CA ASN A 21 5.83 -10.29 0.13
C ASN A 21 6.05 -11.15 1.40
N THR A 22 6.68 -12.32 1.24
CA THR A 22 6.98 -13.24 2.35
C THR A 22 7.93 -12.69 3.42
N GLU A 23 8.62 -11.58 3.14
CA GLU A 23 9.54 -10.90 4.06
C GLU A 23 8.88 -9.74 4.80
N GLY A 24 7.58 -9.50 4.57
CA GLY A 24 6.82 -8.43 5.21
C GLY A 24 6.91 -7.08 4.50
N LEU A 25 7.53 -7.02 3.33
CA LEU A 25 7.70 -5.77 2.59
C LEU A 25 6.50 -5.50 1.66
N ILE A 26 5.99 -4.28 1.73
CA ILE A 26 5.03 -3.72 0.76
C ILE A 26 5.78 -2.73 -0.14
N PRO A 27 5.70 -2.83 -1.48
CA PRO A 27 6.36 -1.87 -2.37
C PRO A 27 5.81 -0.45 -2.18
N ARG A 28 6.71 0.54 -2.15
CA ARG A 28 6.39 1.95 -1.86
C ARG A 28 5.44 2.57 -2.87
N GLU A 29 5.60 2.20 -4.14
CA GLU A 29 4.90 2.80 -5.27
C GLU A 29 4.36 1.69 -6.16
N GLN A 30 3.04 1.69 -6.36
CA GLN A 30 2.36 0.70 -7.18
C GLN A 30 2.28 1.19 -8.63
N ILE A 31 3.29 0.84 -9.43
CA ILE A 31 3.34 1.15 -10.87
C ILE A 31 2.88 -0.08 -11.65
N ILE A 32 1.56 -0.19 -11.79
CA ILE A 32 0.89 -1.37 -12.37
C ILE A 32 0.35 -1.02 -13.77
N GLY A 33 0.62 -1.89 -14.75
CA GLY A 33 0.15 -1.77 -16.14
C GLY A 33 1.03 -0.91 -17.04
N ALA A 34 0.92 -1.12 -18.36
CA ALA A 34 1.73 -0.42 -19.36
C ALA A 34 1.51 1.10 -19.34
N GLY A 35 0.25 1.55 -19.29
CA GLY A 35 -0.08 2.98 -19.30
C GLY A 35 0.41 3.78 -18.08
N THR A 36 0.77 3.11 -16.98
CA THR A 36 1.36 3.76 -15.79
C THR A 36 2.88 3.86 -15.93
N ARG A 37 3.52 2.85 -16.55
CA ARG A 37 4.98 2.81 -16.75
C ARG A 37 5.47 3.88 -17.71
N ASP A 38 4.68 4.17 -18.74
CA ASP A 38 5.01 5.22 -19.73
C ASP A 38 4.97 6.64 -19.15
N ARG A 39 4.47 6.81 -17.92
CA ARG A 39 4.29 8.10 -17.24
C ARG A 39 5.31 8.37 -16.14
N VAL A 40 6.24 7.45 -15.91
CA VAL A 40 7.24 7.55 -14.85
C VAL A 40 8.63 7.29 -15.39
N LEU A 41 9.65 7.82 -14.72
CA LEU A 41 11.03 7.50 -15.05
C LEU A 41 11.27 6.00 -14.82
N ALA A 42 12.03 5.36 -15.71
CA ALA A 42 12.29 3.91 -15.65
C ALA A 42 12.93 3.49 -14.31
N GLU A 43 13.76 4.35 -13.71
CA GLU A 43 14.41 4.10 -12.42
C GLU A 43 13.42 3.99 -11.25
N VAL A 44 12.24 4.59 -11.36
CA VAL A 44 11.19 4.57 -10.32
C VAL A 44 10.36 3.29 -10.40
N VAL A 45 10.34 2.62 -11.56
CA VAL A 45 9.67 1.33 -11.74
C VAL A 45 10.32 0.24 -10.89
N VAL A 46 11.66 0.29 -10.74
CA VAL A 46 12.42 -0.67 -9.94
C VAL A 46 12.23 -0.38 -8.45
N GLN A 47 11.64 -1.33 -7.73
CA GLN A 47 11.45 -1.23 -6.28
C GLN A 47 12.74 -1.63 -5.56
N ARG A 48 13.18 -0.82 -4.60
CA ARG A 48 14.38 -1.07 -3.78
C ARG A 48 13.98 -1.40 -2.35
N TYR A 49 14.50 -2.50 -1.83
CA TYR A 49 14.07 -3.09 -0.55
C TYR A 49 14.91 -2.67 0.66
N GLN A 50 15.92 -1.82 0.45
CA GLN A 50 16.82 -1.35 1.51
C GLN A 50 16.21 -0.23 2.37
N ASN A 51 15.17 0.46 1.88
CA ASN A 51 14.51 1.56 2.59
C ASN A 51 13.04 1.24 2.79
N ALA A 52 12.59 1.25 4.04
CA ALA A 52 11.19 1.13 4.38
C ALA A 52 10.45 2.47 4.22
N ASN A 53 9.12 2.41 4.13
CA ASN A 53 8.27 3.60 4.17
C ASN A 53 7.70 3.80 5.57
N PRO A 54 7.34 5.04 5.96
CA PRO A 54 6.57 5.27 7.17
C PRO A 54 5.31 4.39 7.21
N PRO A 55 5.04 3.64 8.30
CA PRO A 55 3.96 2.67 8.36
C PRO A 55 2.60 3.34 8.65
N THR A 56 2.22 4.33 7.84
CA THR A 56 1.02 5.14 8.07
C THR A 56 -0.29 4.36 7.90
N LEU A 57 -0.28 3.23 7.18
CA LEU A 57 -1.41 2.31 7.07
C LEU A 57 -1.86 1.74 8.43
N ILE A 58 -0.98 1.72 9.43
CA ILE A 58 -1.33 1.29 10.80
C ILE A 58 -2.37 2.23 11.44
N ILE A 59 -2.35 3.53 11.11
CA ILE A 59 -3.24 4.54 11.72
C ILE A 59 -4.72 4.23 11.45
N PRO A 60 -5.18 4.02 10.19
CA PRO A 60 -6.55 3.60 9.94
C PRO A 60 -6.82 2.17 10.45
N MET A 61 -5.86 1.26 10.40
CA MET A 61 -6.03 -0.13 10.88
C MET A 61 -6.44 -0.19 12.35
N LYS A 62 -5.77 0.56 13.25
CA LYS A 62 -6.09 0.62 14.69
C LYS A 62 -7.56 0.96 14.99
N THR A 63 -8.23 1.63 14.06
CA THR A 63 -9.64 2.03 14.20
C THR A 63 -10.60 1.12 13.44
N LEU A 64 -10.13 0.44 12.39
CA LEU A 64 -10.93 -0.43 11.53
C LEU A 64 -10.95 -1.88 12.03
N VAL A 65 -9.89 -2.30 12.71
CA VAL A 65 -9.74 -3.64 13.28
C VAL A 65 -9.44 -3.49 14.78
N PRO A 66 -10.47 -3.45 15.64
CA PRO A 66 -10.32 -3.09 17.05
C PRO A 66 -9.55 -4.11 17.91
N TYR A 67 -9.08 -5.22 17.31
CA TYR A 67 -8.32 -6.28 17.99
C TYR A 67 -6.85 -6.36 17.54
N ILE A 68 -6.37 -5.36 16.79
CA ILE A 68 -4.95 -5.15 16.41
C ILE A 68 -4.48 -3.82 16.99
#